data_AF-A0A800JD00-F1
#
_entry.id   AF-A0A800JD00-F1
#
_cell.length_a   1.000
_cell.length_b   1.000
_cell.length_c   1.000
_cell.angle_alpha   90.00
_cell.angle_beta   90.00
_cell.angle_gamma   90.00
#
_symmetry.space_group_name_H-M   'P 1'
#
loop_
_entity.id
_entity.type
_entity.pdbx_description
1 polymer ?
#
loop_
_entity_poly.entity_id
_entity_poly.type
_entity_poly.pdbx_seq_one_letter_code
_entity_poly.pdbx_strand_id
1 'polypeptide(L)'
;YCQTLGTLLKSGVDLKTSLEISRYVVVNQLFIKKLDQLFIDVNNKGVPLSAAMARIDYFPEYVRHVVSIGEEAARVDELLEKVAVRMQEEVNTLLEALTSLLQPVLILILGGAVGFIALAVLLPMLNMSQILQ
;
A
#
# COMPACT_ATOMS: atom_id res chain seq x y z
N TYR A 1 1.38 9.37 -5.01
CA TYR A 1 2.51 10.28 -4.77
C TYR A 1 3.66 10.04 -5.76
N CYS A 2 4.45 8.96 -5.62
CA CYS A 2 5.64 8.73 -6.48
C CYS A 2 5.32 8.68 -7.98
N GLN A 3 4.20 8.06 -8.35
CA GLN A 3 3.72 8.04 -9.73
C GLN A 3 3.49 9.45 -10.28
N THR A 4 2.68 10.25 -9.57
CA THR A 4 2.39 11.65 -9.94
C THR A 4 3.66 12.49 -10.03
N LEU A 5 4.57 12.33 -9.08
CA LEU A 5 5.84 13.04 -9.06
C LEU A 5 6.71 12.68 -10.28
N GLY A 6 6.87 11.38 -10.55
CA GLY A 6 7.61 10.89 -11.72
C GLY A 6 7.00 11.37 -13.04
N THR A 7 5.67 11.29 -13.19
CA THR A 7 4.97 11.75 -14.40
C THR A 7 5.14 13.24 -14.64
N LEU A 8 5.04 14.08 -13.60
CA LEU A 8 5.21 15.53 -13.72
C LEU A 8 6.65 15.90 -14.11
N LEU A 9 7.64 15.29 -13.43
CA LEU A 9 9.06 15.51 -13.72
C LEU A 9 9.42 15.08 -15.14
N LYS A 10 8.95 13.91 -15.57
CA LYS A 10 9.14 13.40 -16.94
C LYS A 10 8.47 14.31 -18.00
N SER A 11 7.39 14.97 -17.62
CA SER A 11 6.71 15.96 -18.45
C SER A 11 7.43 17.32 -18.49
N GLY A 12 8.59 17.44 -17.83
CA GLY A 12 9.39 18.66 -17.80
C GLY A 12 8.91 19.71 -16.81
N VAL A 13 7.97 19.38 -15.91
CA VAL A 13 7.55 20.27 -14.83
C VAL A 13 8.69 20.36 -13.82
N ASP A 14 9.00 21.56 -13.34
CA ASP A 14 10.07 21.75 -12.38
C ASP A 14 9.80 21.00 -11.05
N LEU A 15 10.88 20.65 -10.34
CA LEU A 15 10.79 19.82 -9.13
C LEU A 15 9.92 20.45 -8.04
N LYS A 16 10.01 21.76 -7.84
CA LYS A 16 9.25 22.46 -6.81
C LYS A 16 7.75 22.34 -7.08
N THR A 17 7.32 22.71 -8.29
CA THR A 17 5.92 22.59 -8.69
C THR A 17 5.45 21.14 -8.65
N SER A 18 6.29 20.20 -9.08
CA SER A 18 5.97 18.77 -9.09
C SER A 18 5.75 18.20 -7.67
N LEU A 19 6.57 18.60 -6.69
CA LEU A 19 6.41 18.21 -5.29
C LEU A 19 5.12 18.77 -4.69
N GLU A 20 4.80 20.04 -4.98
CA GLU A 20 3.58 20.69 -4.51
C GLU A 20 2.33 20.01 -5.08
N ILE A 21 2.29 19.76 -6.39
CA ILE A 21 1.15 19.08 -7.04
C ILE A 21 1.00 17.65 -6.51
N SER A 22 2.10 16.91 -6.38
CA SER A 22 2.08 15.50 -5.95
C SER A 22 1.58 15.33 -4.51
N ARG A 23 1.67 16.35 -3.68
CA ARG A 23 1.09 16.36 -2.32
C ARG A 23 -0.43 16.26 -2.35
N TYR A 24 -1.11 16.90 -3.30
CA TYR A 24 -2.58 16.94 -3.35
C TYR A 24 -3.23 15.57 -3.66
N VAL A 25 -2.48 14.61 -4.20
CA VAL A 25 -3.00 13.25 -4.42
C VAL A 25 -2.92 12.37 -3.17
N VAL A 26 -2.38 12.87 -2.06
CA VAL A 26 -2.25 12.14 -0.81
C VAL A 26 -3.42 12.48 0.11
N VAL A 27 -4.11 11.46 0.62
CA VAL A 27 -5.28 11.63 1.51
C VAL A 27 -4.89 11.63 2.99
N ASN A 28 -3.81 10.93 3.36
CA ASN A 28 -3.39 10.79 4.76
C ASN A 28 -2.75 12.08 5.29
N GLN A 29 -3.41 12.75 6.23
CA GLN A 29 -2.95 14.02 6.81
C GLN A 29 -1.59 13.94 7.50
N LEU A 30 -1.26 12.83 8.14
CA LEU A 30 0.06 12.65 8.77
C LEU A 30 1.15 12.56 7.70
N PHE A 31 0.87 11.88 6.59
CA PHE A 31 1.80 11.81 5.46
C PHE A 31 1.94 13.19 4.78
N ILE A 32 0.84 13.93 4.59
CA ILE A 32 0.86 15.29 4.04
C ILE A 32 1.77 16.21 4.86
N LYS A 33 1.67 16.19 6.20
CA LYS A 33 2.57 16.98 7.08
C LYS A 33 4.05 16.63 6.89
N LYS A 34 4.36 15.34 6.70
CA LYS A 34 5.73 14.90 6.41
C LYS A 34 6.19 15.36 5.01
N LEU A 35 5.30 15.36 4.02
CA LEU A 35 5.57 15.89 2.68
C LEU A 35 5.77 17.40 2.67
N ASP A 36 5.06 18.14 3.52
CA ASP A 36 5.28 19.58 3.73
C ASP A 36 6.70 19.84 4.23
N GLN A 37 7.17 19.02 5.18
CA GLN A 37 8.55 19.13 5.67
C GLN A 37 9.57 18.76 4.58
N LEU A 38 9.29 17.75 3.77
CA LEU A 38 10.12 17.37 2.62
C LEU A 38 10.21 18.51 1.60
N PHE A 39 9.09 19.16 1.29
CA PHE A 39 9.05 20.30 0.38
C PHE A 39 9.95 21.43 0.88
N ILE A 40 9.87 21.77 2.18
CA ILE A 40 10.71 22.79 2.81
C ILE A 40 12.19 22.39 2.76
N ASP A 41 12.52 21.13 3.08
CA ASP A 41 13.90 20.65 3.11
C ASP A 41 14.55 20.67 1.72
N VAL A 42 13.82 20.24 0.69
CA VAL A 42 14.33 20.22 -0.69
C VAL A 42 14.41 21.64 -1.27
N ASN A 43 13.33 22.43 -1.15
CA ASN A 43 13.24 23.73 -1.83
C ASN A 43 13.98 24.86 -1.11
N ASN A 44 14.00 24.88 0.22
CA ASN A 44 14.56 26.00 0.98
C ASN A 44 15.95 25.70 1.55
N LYS A 45 16.25 24.43 1.85
CA LYS A 45 17.52 24.02 2.48
C LYS A 45 18.46 23.30 1.52
N GLY A 46 18.03 23.00 0.29
CA GLY A 46 18.85 22.30 -0.72
C GLY A 46 19.20 20.87 -0.32
N VAL A 47 18.38 20.25 0.55
CA VAL A 47 18.59 18.85 0.94
C VAL A 47 18.26 17.96 -0.25
N PRO A 48 19.09 16.94 -0.59
CA PRO A 48 18.76 15.97 -1.62
C PRO A 48 17.39 15.33 -1.38
N LEU A 49 16.62 15.10 -2.44
CA LEU A 49 15.30 14.49 -2.39
C LEU A 49 15.35 13.12 -1.71
N SER A 50 16.35 12.30 -2.03
CA SER A 50 16.57 10.99 -1.40
C SER A 50 16.74 11.10 0.12
N ALA A 51 17.53 12.07 0.59
CA ALA A 51 17.76 12.32 2.00
C ALA A 51 16.52 12.86 2.72
N ALA A 52 15.73 13.72 2.05
CA ALA A 52 14.47 14.22 2.59
C ALA A 52 13.40 13.10 2.66
N MET A 53 13.31 12.26 1.63
CA MET A 53 12.43 11.08 1.61
C MET A 53 12.82 10.06 2.69
N ALA A 54 14.11 9.91 3.00
CA ALA A 54 14.58 8.99 4.03
C ALA A 54 14.10 9.34 5.45
N ARG A 55 13.62 10.57 5.68
CA ARG A 55 13.03 11.00 6.97
C ARG A 55 11.55 10.64 7.11
N ILE A 56 10.96 10.00 6.09
CA ILE A 56 9.54 9.70 6.03
C ILE A 56 9.34 8.18 6.00
N ASP A 57 8.82 7.64 7.11
CA ASP A 57 8.58 6.20 7.30
C ASP A 57 7.57 5.57 6.30
N TYR A 58 6.87 6.37 5.51
CA TYR A 58 5.95 5.89 4.46
C TYR A 58 6.67 5.47 3.18
N PHE A 59 7.95 5.83 3.01
CA PHE A 59 8.74 5.38 1.86
C PHE A 59 9.54 4.14 2.24
N PRO A 60 9.31 2.99 1.56
CA PRO A 60 10.15 1.82 1.73
C PRO A 60 11.63 2.13 1.50
N GLU A 61 12.51 1.38 2.15
CA GLU A 61 13.95 1.62 2.10
C GLU A 61 14.50 1.64 0.66
N TYR A 62 14.01 0.74 -0.20
CA TYR A 62 14.44 0.67 -1.60
C TYR A 62 14.08 1.93 -2.39
N VAL A 63 12.99 2.62 -2.05
CA VAL A 63 12.59 3.87 -2.72
C VAL A 63 13.66 4.93 -2.53
N ARG A 64 14.20 5.04 -1.32
CA ARG A 64 15.26 5.99 -0.96
C ARG A 64 16.51 5.75 -1.82
N HIS A 65 16.90 4.47 -1.97
CA HIS A 65 18.07 4.07 -2.74
C HIS A 65 17.90 4.36 -4.23
N VAL A 66 16.75 4.00 -4.80
CA VAL A 66 16.48 4.24 -6.22
C VAL A 66 16.42 5.73 -6.53
N VAL A 67 15.84 6.54 -5.65
CA VAL A 67 15.85 8.00 -5.80
C VAL A 67 17.25 8.58 -5.67
N SER A 68 18.08 8.07 -4.74
CA SER A 68 19.48 8.50 -4.60
C SER A 68 20.28 8.25 -5.88
N ILE A 69 20.15 7.04 -6.46
CA ILE A 69 20.78 6.70 -7.75
C ILE A 69 20.25 7.63 -8.85
N GLY A 70 18.96 7.96 -8.83
CA GLY A 70 18.32 8.86 -9.78
C GLY A 70 18.85 10.27 -9.68
N GLU A 71 19.09 10.78 -8.47
CA GLU A 71 19.66 12.11 -8.25
C GLU A 71 21.11 12.18 -8.77
N GLU A 72 21.94 11.18 -8.46
CA GLU A 72 23.32 11.11 -8.94
C GLU A 72 23.40 10.99 -10.47
N ALA A 73 22.48 10.25 -11.08
CA ALA A 73 22.41 10.07 -12.53
C ALA A 73 21.62 11.18 -13.25
N ALA A 74 21.04 12.14 -12.53
CA ALA A 74 20.10 13.16 -13.05
C ALA A 74 18.92 12.55 -13.84
N ARG A 75 18.40 11.40 -13.38
CA ARG A 75 17.29 10.61 -13.96
C ARG A 75 16.22 10.26 -12.93
N VAL A 76 15.94 11.20 -12.02
CA VAL A 76 14.95 11.04 -10.95
C VAL A 76 13.55 10.78 -11.51
N ASP A 77 13.22 11.42 -12.62
CA ASP A 77 11.98 11.24 -13.39
C ASP A 77 11.77 9.79 -13.84
N GLU A 78 12.75 9.20 -14.51
CA GLU A 78 12.69 7.81 -15.00
C GLU A 78 12.64 6.80 -13.84
N LEU A 79 13.47 7.00 -12.81
CA LEU A 79 13.58 6.06 -11.71
C LEU A 79 12.38 6.14 -10.74
N LEU A 80 11.75 7.32 -10.58
CA LEU A 80 10.51 7.44 -9.81
C LEU A 80 9.33 6.71 -10.46
N GLU A 81 9.24 6.68 -11.80
CA GLU A 81 8.23 5.86 -12.49
C GLU A 81 8.44 4.37 -12.20
N LYS A 82 9.70 3.89 -12.25
CA LYS A 82 10.02 2.49 -11.92
C LYS A 82 9.67 2.15 -10.47
N VAL A 83 9.96 3.06 -9.54
CA VAL A 83 9.55 2.92 -8.13
C VAL A 83 8.03 2.84 -8.02
N ALA A 84 7.31 3.72 -8.70
CA ALA A 84 5.86 3.76 -8.64
C ALA A 84 5.23 2.45 -9.14
N VAL A 85 5.74 1.90 -10.24
CA VAL A 85 5.30 0.59 -10.77
C VAL A 85 5.56 -0.51 -9.74
N ARG A 86 6.76 -0.56 -9.17
CA ARG A 86 7.13 -1.58 -8.17
C ARG A 86 6.26 -1.50 -6.90
N MET A 87 5.98 -0.29 -6.41
CA MET A 87 5.07 -0.08 -5.28
C MET A 87 3.63 -0.53 -5.61
N GLN A 88 3.16 -0.29 -6.84
CA GLN A 88 1.85 -0.73 -7.27
C GLN A 88 1.76 -2.27 -7.35
N GLU A 89 2.81 -2.93 -7.85
CA GLU A 89 2.91 -4.39 -7.84
C GLU A 89 2.87 -4.95 -6.42
N GLU A 90 3.59 -4.36 -5.47
CA GLU A 90 3.53 -4.74 -4.04
C GLU A 90 2.12 -4.68 -3.47
N VAL A 91 1.39 -3.60 -3.76
CA VAL A 91 -0.01 -3.45 -3.33
C VAL A 91 -0.89 -4.50 -3.99
N ASN A 92 -0.73 -4.76 -5.28
CA ASN A 92 -1.52 -5.75 -6.00
C ASN A 92 -1.28 -7.17 -5.46
N THR A 93 -0.01 -7.55 -5.24
CA THR A 93 0.33 -8.85 -4.64
C THR A 93 -0.27 -9.01 -3.24
N LEU A 94 -0.27 -7.94 -2.43
CA LEU A 94 -0.91 -7.97 -1.13
C LEU A 94 -2.43 -8.17 -1.25
N LEU A 95 -3.08 -7.46 -2.17
CA LEU A 95 -4.53 -7.60 -2.41
C LEU A 95 -4.89 -9.01 -2.90
N GLU A 96 -4.09 -9.59 -3.79
CA GLU A 96 -4.26 -10.97 -4.26
C GLU A 96 -4.13 -11.98 -3.10
N ALA A 97 -3.11 -11.81 -2.25
CA ALA A 97 -2.93 -12.67 -1.07
C ALA A 97 -4.11 -12.56 -0.10
N LEU A 98 -4.60 -11.35 0.18
CA LEU A 98 -5.76 -11.11 1.03
C LEU A 98 -7.04 -11.74 0.45
N THR A 99 -7.23 -11.60 -0.86
CA THR A 99 -8.38 -12.18 -1.58
C THR A 99 -8.32 -13.71 -1.58
N SER A 100 -7.12 -14.29 -1.74
CA SER A 100 -6.90 -15.72 -1.70
C SER A 100 -7.20 -16.31 -0.31
N LEU A 101 -6.83 -15.62 0.77
CA LEU A 101 -7.13 -16.04 2.14
C LEU A 101 -8.62 -15.88 2.51
N LEU A 102 -9.33 -14.98 1.84
CA LEU A 102 -10.77 -14.79 2.06
C LEU A 102 -11.58 -16.05 1.70
N GLN A 103 -11.22 -16.75 0.63
CA GLN A 103 -11.92 -17.97 0.17
C GLN A 103 -11.96 -19.10 1.22
N PRO A 104 -10.83 -19.57 1.80
CA PRO A 104 -10.86 -20.62 2.81
C PRO A 104 -11.60 -20.19 4.08
N VAL A 105 -11.51 -18.90 4.47
CA VAL A 105 -12.28 -18.38 5.61
C VAL A 105 -13.79 -18.50 5.36
N LEU A 106 -14.27 -18.17 4.16
CA LEU A 106 -15.67 -18.33 3.80
C LEU A 106 -16.13 -19.80 3.85
N ILE A 107 -15.30 -20.73 3.36
CA ILE A 107 -15.60 -22.17 3.42
C ILE A 107 -15.70 -22.66 4.87
N LEU A 108 -14.79 -22.22 5.75
CA LEU A 108 -14.84 -22.57 7.18
C LEU A 108 -16.09 -22.03 7.86
N ILE A 109 -16.49 -20.80 7.56
CA ILE A 109 -17.72 -20.20 8.11
C ILE A 109 -18.96 -20.94 7.61
N LEU A 110 -19.07 -21.22 6.31
CA LEU A 110 -20.20 -21.93 5.73
C LEU A 110 -20.27 -23.39 6.20
N GLY A 111 -19.14 -24.08 6.20
CA GLY A 111 -19.03 -25.45 6.69
C GLY A 111 -19.38 -25.54 8.18
N GLY A 112 -18.91 -24.59 8.98
CA GLY A 112 -19.25 -24.47 10.40
C GLY A 112 -20.74 -24.21 10.62
N ALA A 113 -21.34 -23.30 9.85
CA ALA A 113 -22.78 -23.01 9.93
C ALA A 113 -23.64 -24.22 9.56
N VAL A 114 -23.32 -24.90 8.45
CA VAL A 114 -24.03 -26.10 8.01
C VAL A 114 -23.85 -27.25 9.01
N GLY A 115 -22.63 -27.47 9.50
CA GLY A 115 -22.35 -28.49 10.51
C GLY A 115 -23.09 -28.22 11.83
N PHE A 116 -23.15 -26.95 12.25
CA PHE A 116 -23.91 -26.55 13.44
C PHE A 116 -25.41 -26.84 13.29
N ILE A 117 -26.01 -26.49 12.15
CA ILE A 117 -27.42 -26.79 11.85
C ILE A 117 -27.66 -28.31 11.84
N ALA A 118 -26.78 -29.08 11.19
CA ALA A 118 -26.91 -30.52 11.13
C ALA A 118 -26.88 -31.17 12.53
N LEU A 119 -25.94 -30.76 13.39
CA LEU A 119 -25.87 -31.23 14.78
C LEU A 119 -27.11 -30.84 15.59
N ALA A 120 -27.61 -29.62 15.42
CA ALA A 120 -28.81 -29.14 16.09
C ALA A 120 -30.07 -29.97 15.75
N VAL A 121 -30.13 -30.55 14.55
CA VAL A 121 -31.24 -31.42 14.11
C VAL A 121 -30.99 -32.89 14.48
N LEU A 122 -29.77 -33.40 14.27
CA LEU A 122 -29.43 -34.82 14.49
C LEU A 122 -29.44 -35.20 15.97
N LEU A 123 -28.92 -34.35 16.86
CA LEU A 123 -28.84 -34.67 18.30
C LEU A 123 -30.22 -34.94 18.93
N PRO A 124 -31.25 -34.09 18.74
CA PRO A 124 -32.61 -34.38 19.22
C PRO A 124 -33.19 -35.67 18.64
N MET A 125 -32.97 -35.94 17.34
CA MET A 125 -33.47 -37.16 16.70
C MET A 125 -32.88 -38.43 17.33
N LEU A 126 -31.58 -38.43 17.61
CA LEU A 126 -30.91 -39.55 18.27
C LEU A 126 -31.44 -39.78 19.69
N ASN A 127 -31.63 -38.71 20.46
CA ASN A 127 -32.20 -38.80 21.81
C ASN A 127 -33.63 -39.37 21.78
N MET A 128 -34.44 -38.98 20.78
CA MET A 128 -35.79 -39.53 20.60
C MET A 128 -35.78 -41.04 20.32
N SER A 129 -34.82 -41.51 19.51
CA SER A 129 -34.67 -42.93 19.20
C SER A 129 -34.26 -43.78 20.40
N GLN A 130 -33.46 -43.23 21.32
CA GLN A 130 -33.02 -43.94 22.54
C GLN A 130 -34.14 -44.06 23.57
N ILE A 131 -35.10 -43.13 23.61
CA ILE A 131 -36.25 -43.19 24.51
C ILE A 131 -37.29 -44.24 24.04
N LEU A 132 -37.30 -44.56 22.74
CA LEU A 132 -38.25 -45.49 22.12
C LEU A 132 -37.77 -46.96 22.15
N GLN A 133 -36.53 -47.23 22.52
CA GLN A 133 -35.97 -48.57 22.73
C GLN A 133 -35.98 -48.94 24.22
#